data_AF-A0A1A8F8Y4-F1
#
_entry.id   AF-A0A1A8F8Y4-F1
#
_cell.length_a   1.000
_cell.length_b   1.000
_cell.length_c   1.000
_cell.angle_alpha   90.00
_cell.angle_beta   90.00
_cell.angle_gamma   90.00
#
_symmetry.space_group_name_H-M   'P 1'
#
loop_
_entity.id
_entity.type
_entity.pdbx_description
1 polymer ?
#
loop_
_entity_poly.entity_id
_entity_poly.type
_entity_poly.pdbx_seq_one_letter_code
_entity_poly.pdbx_strand_id
1 'polypeptide(L)'
;KALLPVVTRRTGGVGQARILAQATSDLVNAIKMDAEGESDLENSRKLLSAAKLLADATARMVEAAKGAAANPDSEEQQQKLREAAEGLRMATNAAAQNAIKKRLINKLENAAKQAAAAATQTIAAAQHAASSNKNQAAQQQLVQSCKVVADQIPQLVQGVRG
;
A
#
# COMPACT_ATOMS: atom_id res chain seq x y z
N LYS A 1 34.09 2.27 -45.19
CA LYS A 1 33.96 3.33 -44.15
C LYS A 1 32.46 3.62 -44.06
N ALA A 2 31.70 3.13 -43.08
CA ALA A 2 31.94 3.27 -41.65
C ALA A 2 31.44 2.04 -40.86
N LEU A 3 32.29 1.56 -39.96
CA LEU A 3 31.90 0.72 -38.84
C LEU A 3 31.06 1.57 -37.88
N LEU A 4 29.79 1.23 -37.71
CA LEU A 4 29.02 1.63 -36.53
C LEU A 4 29.39 0.70 -35.36
N PRO A 5 29.74 1.22 -34.18
CA PRO A 5 30.35 0.41 -33.13
C PRO A 5 29.31 -0.46 -32.41
N VAL A 6 29.61 -1.75 -32.36
CA VAL A 6 28.97 -2.84 -31.57
C VAL A 6 29.14 -2.65 -30.04
N VAL A 7 29.28 -1.41 -29.57
CA VAL A 7 29.59 -1.09 -28.17
C VAL A 7 28.34 -0.81 -27.33
N THR A 8 27.19 -0.51 -27.94
CA THR A 8 25.99 -0.09 -27.19
C THR A 8 25.10 -1.23 -26.66
N ARG A 9 25.38 -2.50 -26.98
CA ARG A 9 24.53 -3.64 -26.53
C ARG A 9 25.08 -4.42 -25.34
N ARG A 10 26.36 -4.27 -24.96
CA ARG A 10 27.00 -5.12 -23.94
C ARG A 10 26.85 -4.62 -22.49
N THR A 11 26.50 -3.35 -22.28
CA THR A 11 26.44 -2.73 -20.94
C THR A 11 25.03 -2.35 -20.47
N GLY A 12 24.04 -2.35 -21.37
CA GLY A 12 22.68 -1.88 -21.05
C GLY A 12 21.93 -2.80 -20.07
N GLY A 13 21.99 -4.12 -20.24
CA GLY A 13 21.20 -5.06 -19.42
C GLY A 13 21.60 -5.09 -17.94
N VAL A 14 22.91 -5.12 -17.66
CA VAL A 14 23.42 -5.19 -16.27
C VAL A 14 23.30 -3.85 -15.56
N GLY A 15 23.47 -2.73 -16.29
CA GLY A 15 23.25 -1.38 -15.76
C GLY A 15 21.80 -1.18 -15.33
N GLN A 16 20.84 -1.58 -16.18
CA GLN A 16 19.41 -1.49 -15.85
C GLN A 16 19.00 -2.46 -14.74
N ALA A 17 19.56 -3.67 -14.69
CA ALA A 17 19.33 -4.59 -13.59
C ALA A 17 19.81 -4.01 -12.24
N ARG A 18 20.92 -3.26 -12.24
CA ARG A 18 21.44 -2.59 -11.03
C ARG A 18 20.54 -1.45 -10.56
N ILE A 19 20.08 -0.60 -11.49
CA ILE A 19 19.13 0.47 -11.17
C ILE A 19 17.82 -0.11 -10.64
N LEU A 20 17.33 -1.18 -11.27
CA LEU A 20 16.13 -1.88 -10.83
C LEU A 20 16.32 -2.52 -9.45
N ALA A 21 17.47 -3.15 -9.20
CA ALA A 21 17.77 -3.71 -7.88
C ALA A 21 17.83 -2.64 -6.78
N GLN A 22 18.34 -1.45 -7.08
CA GLN A 22 18.32 -0.32 -6.14
C GLN A 22 16.88 0.13 -5.86
N ALA A 23 16.09 0.38 -6.91
CA ALA A 23 14.69 0.80 -6.78
C ALA A 23 13.85 -0.24 -6.00
N THR A 24 14.08 -1.53 -6.25
CA THR A 24 13.44 -2.60 -5.47
C THR A 24 13.92 -2.60 -4.02
N SER A 25 15.21 -2.37 -3.76
CA SER A 25 15.74 -2.32 -2.39
C SER A 25 15.11 -1.18 -1.60
N ASP A 26 14.92 -0.02 -2.23
CA ASP A 26 14.21 1.13 -1.64
C ASP A 26 12.75 0.77 -1.34
N LEU A 27 12.06 0.07 -2.25
CA LEU A 27 10.70 -0.41 -2.05
C LEU A 27 10.60 -1.45 -0.92
N VAL A 28 11.54 -2.40 -0.85
CA VAL A 28 11.62 -3.41 0.21
C VAL A 28 11.82 -2.75 1.57
N ASN A 29 12.68 -1.73 1.66
CA ASN A 29 12.87 -0.97 2.88
C ASN A 29 11.61 -0.19 3.27
N ALA A 30 10.93 0.43 2.30
CA ALA A 30 9.66 1.10 2.56
C ALA A 30 8.60 0.12 3.11
N ILE A 31 8.47 -1.08 2.53
CA ILE A 31 7.54 -2.11 3.00
C ILE A 31 7.91 -2.59 4.42
N LYS A 32 9.20 -2.71 4.74
CA LYS A 32 9.66 -3.05 6.10
C LYS A 32 9.29 -1.96 7.10
N MET A 33 9.55 -0.70 6.78
CA MET A 33 9.16 0.44 7.62
C MET A 33 7.63 0.47 7.85
N ASP A 34 6.85 0.23 6.80
CA ASP A 34 5.39 0.10 6.90
C ASP A 34 4.99 -1.10 7.79
N ALA A 35 5.76 -2.19 7.79
CA ALA A 35 5.51 -3.36 8.63
C ALA A 35 5.87 -3.13 10.11
N GLU A 36 6.88 -2.31 10.39
CA GLU A 36 7.29 -1.90 11.73
C GLU A 36 6.32 -0.91 12.36
N GLY A 37 5.74 -0.03 11.53
CA GLY A 37 4.67 0.90 11.95
C GLY A 37 3.30 0.23 12.08
N GLU A 38 3.18 -1.06 11.78
CA GLU A 38 1.91 -1.76 11.77
C GLU A 38 1.58 -2.36 13.15
N SER A 39 0.45 -1.96 13.72
CA SER A 39 -0.06 -2.49 14.99
C SER A 39 -0.63 -3.92 14.87
N ASP A 40 -1.05 -4.33 13.68
CA ASP A 40 -1.56 -5.67 13.41
C ASP A 40 -0.44 -6.64 12.97
N LEU A 41 -0.20 -7.68 13.78
CA LEU A 41 0.88 -8.66 13.57
C LEU A 41 0.69 -9.50 12.31
N GLU A 42 -0.54 -9.80 11.91
CA GLU A 42 -0.82 -10.57 10.69
C GLU A 42 -0.47 -9.74 9.45
N ASN A 43 -0.83 -8.46 9.48
CA ASN A 43 -0.52 -7.51 8.43
C ASN A 43 0.98 -7.19 8.35
N SER A 44 1.66 -7.06 9.49
CA SER A 44 3.12 -6.93 9.53
C SER A 44 3.79 -8.15 8.87
N ARG A 45 3.34 -9.37 9.20
CA ARG A 45 3.81 -10.60 8.54
C ARG A 45 3.55 -10.62 7.03
N LYS A 46 2.37 -10.18 6.57
CA LYS A 46 2.05 -10.10 5.13
C LYS A 46 2.98 -9.13 4.40
N LEU A 47 3.24 -7.96 4.98
CA LEU A 47 4.17 -6.98 4.41
C LEU A 47 5.60 -7.53 4.36
N LEU A 48 6.09 -8.14 5.44
CA LEU A 48 7.42 -8.77 5.47
C LEU A 48 7.55 -9.91 4.45
N SER A 49 6.49 -10.70 4.25
CA SER A 49 6.44 -11.74 3.22
C SER A 49 6.55 -11.14 1.81
N ALA A 50 5.80 -10.07 1.54
CA ALA A 50 5.87 -9.35 0.25
C ALA A 50 7.26 -8.74 0.00
N ALA A 51 7.86 -8.13 1.03
CA ALA A 51 9.22 -7.61 0.98
C ALA A 51 10.25 -8.71 0.66
N LYS A 52 10.10 -9.89 1.28
CA LYS A 52 10.95 -11.04 1.00
C LYS A 52 10.80 -11.53 -0.44
N LEU A 53 9.56 -11.70 -0.92
CA LEU A 53 9.29 -12.12 -2.30
C LEU A 53 9.88 -11.14 -3.33
N LEU A 54 9.82 -9.84 -3.07
CA LEU A 54 10.44 -8.81 -3.92
C LEU A 54 11.97 -8.93 -3.95
N ALA A 55 12.59 -9.12 -2.78
CA ALA A 55 14.03 -9.30 -2.68
C ALA A 55 14.50 -10.56 -3.43
N ASP A 56 13.81 -11.69 -3.24
CA ASP A 56 14.08 -12.95 -3.93
C ASP A 56 13.91 -12.81 -5.45
N ALA A 57 12.81 -12.22 -5.92
CA ALA A 57 12.58 -11.99 -7.36
C ALA A 57 13.64 -11.06 -7.97
N THR A 58 14.09 -10.07 -7.21
CA THR A 58 15.15 -9.14 -7.66
C THR A 58 16.50 -9.83 -7.77
N ALA A 59 16.86 -10.66 -6.78
CA ALA A 59 18.09 -11.44 -6.83
C ALA A 59 18.12 -12.33 -8.08
N ARG A 60 17.04 -13.07 -8.34
CA ARG A 60 16.90 -13.92 -9.54
C ARG A 60 17.01 -13.13 -10.84
N MET A 61 16.38 -11.96 -10.92
CA MET A 61 16.44 -11.08 -12.08
C MET A 61 17.85 -10.55 -12.33
N VAL A 62 18.58 -10.17 -11.28
CA VAL A 62 19.99 -9.73 -11.39
C VAL A 62 20.90 -10.87 -11.83
N GLU A 63 20.72 -12.08 -11.29
CA GLU A 63 21.49 -13.25 -11.71
C GLU A 63 21.22 -13.60 -13.18
N ALA A 64 19.95 -13.63 -13.60
CA ALA A 64 19.59 -13.87 -14.99
C ALA A 64 20.12 -12.76 -15.92
N ALA A 65 20.14 -11.50 -15.47
CA ALA A 65 20.70 -10.39 -16.24
C ALA A 65 22.22 -10.51 -16.42
N LYS A 66 22.93 -10.99 -15.40
CA LYS A 66 24.37 -11.31 -15.51
C LYS A 66 24.61 -12.48 -16.48
N GLY A 67 23.80 -13.53 -16.39
CA GLY A 67 23.88 -14.69 -17.29
C GLY A 67 23.63 -14.33 -18.76
N ALA A 68 22.59 -13.52 -19.02
CA ALA A 68 22.29 -13.01 -20.35
C ALA A 68 23.34 -12.01 -20.86
N ALA A 69 23.97 -11.22 -19.99
CA ALA A 69 25.05 -10.33 -20.39
C ALA A 69 26.36 -11.09 -20.70
N ALA A 70 26.62 -12.19 -19.98
CA ALA A 70 27.76 -13.06 -20.23
C ALA A 70 27.60 -13.86 -21.53
N ASN A 71 26.37 -14.30 -21.84
CA ASN A 71 26.04 -15.07 -23.04
C ASN A 71 24.83 -14.46 -23.77
N PRO A 72 25.01 -13.34 -24.50
CA PRO A 72 23.91 -12.60 -25.11
C PRO A 72 23.25 -13.34 -26.27
N ASP A 73 23.94 -14.26 -26.94
CA ASP A 73 23.39 -15.07 -28.03
C ASP A 73 22.69 -16.34 -27.53
N SER A 74 22.71 -16.61 -26.23
CA SER A 74 22.01 -17.76 -25.64
C SER A 74 20.53 -17.46 -25.46
N GLU A 75 19.70 -18.12 -26.26
CA GLU A 75 18.24 -18.03 -26.18
C GLU A 75 17.73 -18.44 -24.79
N GLU A 76 18.33 -19.45 -24.18
CA GLU A 76 18.01 -19.90 -22.82
C GLU A 76 18.27 -18.82 -21.76
N GLN A 77 19.40 -18.12 -21.85
CA GLN A 77 19.73 -17.03 -20.90
C GLN A 77 18.81 -15.82 -21.10
N GLN A 78 18.50 -15.47 -22.35
CA GLN A 78 17.52 -14.42 -22.64
C GLN A 78 16.13 -14.78 -22.12
N GLN A 79 15.73 -16.04 -22.26
CA GLN A 79 14.44 -16.54 -21.77
C GLN A 79 14.36 -16.48 -20.24
N LYS A 80 15.39 -16.97 -19.54
CA LYS A 80 15.49 -16.86 -18.06
C LYS A 80 15.42 -15.42 -17.57
N LEU A 81 16.06 -14.49 -18.26
CA LEU A 81 15.98 -13.06 -17.93
C LEU A 81 14.57 -12.51 -18.09
N ARG A 82 13.86 -12.86 -19.16
CA ARG A 82 12.47 -12.42 -19.38
C ARG A 82 11.54 -12.96 -18.29
N GLU A 83 11.67 -14.23 -17.95
CA GLU A 83 10.88 -14.85 -16.88
C GLU A 83 11.15 -14.21 -15.52
N ALA A 84 12.41 -13.97 -15.18
CA ALA A 84 12.78 -13.33 -13.93
C ALA A 84 12.32 -11.86 -13.85
N ALA A 85 12.41 -11.12 -14.97
CA ALA A 85 11.91 -9.75 -15.06
C ALA A 85 10.38 -9.69 -14.90
N GLU A 86 9.65 -10.62 -15.51
CA GLU A 86 8.19 -10.71 -15.35
C GLU A 86 7.79 -11.10 -13.93
N GLY A 87 8.48 -12.08 -13.34
CA GLY A 87 8.29 -12.46 -11.93
C GLY A 87 8.52 -11.30 -10.97
N LEU A 88 9.57 -10.50 -11.21
CA LEU A 88 9.82 -9.28 -10.44
C LEU A 88 8.74 -8.22 -10.64
N ARG A 89 8.26 -8.03 -11.88
CA ARG A 89 7.16 -7.10 -12.18
C ARG A 89 5.90 -7.48 -11.41
N MET A 90 5.54 -8.76 -11.42
CA MET A 90 4.39 -9.27 -10.68
C MET A 90 4.55 -9.10 -9.16
N ALA A 91 5.72 -9.45 -8.61
CA ALA A 91 6.01 -9.28 -7.18
C ALA A 91 5.95 -7.80 -6.75
N THR A 92 6.50 -6.90 -7.57
CA THR A 92 6.46 -5.45 -7.37
C THR A 92 5.03 -4.93 -7.37
N ASN A 93 4.23 -5.33 -8.37
CA ASN A 93 2.83 -4.93 -8.46
C ASN A 93 2.01 -5.46 -7.27
N ALA A 94 2.21 -6.72 -6.87
CA ALA A 94 1.51 -7.30 -5.73
C ALA A 94 1.83 -6.58 -4.41
N ALA A 95 3.10 -6.25 -4.18
CA ALA A 95 3.47 -5.53 -2.96
C ALA A 95 3.01 -4.07 -2.97
N ALA A 96 3.15 -3.38 -4.11
CA ALA A 96 2.67 -2.00 -4.26
C ALA A 96 1.14 -1.92 -4.07
N GLN A 97 0.37 -2.84 -4.66
CA GLN A 97 -1.08 -2.88 -4.49
C GLN A 97 -1.48 -3.18 -3.04
N ASN A 98 -0.79 -4.11 -2.37
CA ASN A 98 -1.05 -4.40 -0.95
C ASN A 98 -0.76 -3.18 -0.05
N ALA A 99 0.36 -2.49 -0.27
CA ALA A 99 0.71 -1.30 0.48
C ALA A 99 -0.28 -0.15 0.25
N ILE A 100 -0.65 0.12 -1.01
CA ILE A 100 -1.59 1.20 -1.39
C ILE A 100 -2.99 0.93 -0.84
N LYS A 101 -3.54 -0.27 -1.08
CA LYS A 101 -4.89 -0.64 -0.64
C LYS A 101 -5.01 -0.50 0.88
N LYS A 102 -3.99 -0.97 1.61
CA LYS A 102 -3.95 -0.91 3.07
C LYS A 102 -3.84 0.52 3.59
N ARG A 103 -2.98 1.36 3.02
CA ARG A 103 -2.87 2.77 3.39
C ARG A 103 -4.20 3.52 3.22
N LEU A 104 -4.96 3.18 2.17
CA LEU A 104 -6.28 3.76 1.93
C LEU A 104 -7.31 3.29 2.97
N ILE A 105 -7.35 1.99 3.27
CA ILE A 105 -8.22 1.42 4.31
C ILE A 105 -7.90 2.02 5.68
N ASN A 106 -6.63 2.10 6.08
CA ASN A 106 -6.23 2.69 7.36
C ASN A 106 -6.62 4.17 7.46
N LYS A 107 -6.49 4.95 6.37
CA LYS A 107 -6.96 6.33 6.33
C LYS A 107 -8.47 6.42 6.48
N LEU A 108 -9.21 5.55 5.80
CA LEU A 108 -10.67 5.48 5.90
C LEU A 108 -11.11 5.12 7.32
N GLU A 109 -10.46 4.14 7.95
CA GLU A 109 -10.72 3.74 9.33
C GLU A 109 -10.49 4.88 10.31
N ASN A 110 -9.36 5.59 10.19
CA ASN A 110 -9.08 6.73 11.05
C ASN A 110 -10.05 7.89 10.82
N ALA A 111 -10.41 8.17 9.57
CA ALA A 111 -11.41 9.20 9.26
C ALA A 111 -12.79 8.83 9.84
N ALA A 112 -13.20 7.57 9.73
CA ALA A 112 -14.46 7.08 10.27
C ALA A 112 -14.49 7.14 11.80
N LYS A 113 -13.40 6.76 12.47
CA LYS A 113 -13.26 6.90 13.94
C LYS A 113 -13.34 8.36 14.39
N GLN A 114 -12.66 9.27 13.68
CA GLN A 114 -12.73 10.70 13.97
C GLN A 114 -14.13 11.26 13.75
N ALA A 115 -14.79 10.89 12.65
CA ALA A 115 -16.16 11.28 12.36
C ALA A 115 -17.14 10.76 13.44
N ALA A 116 -16.99 9.51 13.88
CA ALA A 116 -17.76 8.93 14.97
C ALA A 116 -17.55 9.67 16.32
N ALA A 117 -16.30 10.03 16.63
CA ALA A 117 -15.97 10.79 17.83
C ALA A 117 -16.57 12.21 17.78
N ALA A 118 -16.43 12.90 16.64
CA ALA A 118 -17.00 14.23 16.43
C ALA A 118 -18.53 14.21 16.50
N ALA A 119 -19.18 13.19 15.93
CA ALA A 119 -20.61 13.00 16.02
C ALA A 119 -21.07 12.78 17.47
N THR A 120 -20.36 11.94 18.24
CA THR A 120 -20.62 11.74 19.67
C THR A 120 -20.50 13.04 20.48
N GLN A 121 -19.46 13.83 20.23
CA GLN A 121 -19.27 15.13 20.88
C GLN A 121 -20.38 16.12 20.51
N THR A 122 -20.80 16.12 19.23
CA THR A 122 -21.90 16.98 18.76
C THR A 122 -23.22 16.60 19.43
N ILE A 123 -23.50 15.30 19.59
CA ILE A 123 -24.67 14.81 20.32
C ILE A 123 -24.63 15.28 21.78
N ALA A 124 -23.50 15.15 22.46
CA ALA A 124 -23.36 15.59 23.85
C ALA A 124 -23.60 17.10 23.97
N ALA A 125 -22.97 17.91 23.11
CA ALA A 125 -23.16 19.36 23.09
C ALA A 125 -24.62 19.76 22.80
N ALA A 126 -25.27 19.09 21.85
CA ALA A 126 -26.67 19.32 21.52
C ALA A 126 -27.62 18.94 22.67
N GLN A 127 -27.34 17.85 23.39
CA GLN A 127 -28.09 17.47 24.59
C GLN A 127 -27.91 18.50 25.72
N HIS A 128 -26.71 19.04 25.91
CA HIS A 128 -26.47 20.14 26.85
C HIS A 128 -27.19 21.44 26.44
N ALA A 129 -27.26 21.76 25.15
CA ALA A 129 -28.02 22.90 24.66
C ALA A 129 -29.53 22.69 24.84
N ALA A 130 -30.02 21.47 24.61
CA ALA A 130 -31.42 21.09 24.82
C ALA A 130 -31.89 21.27 26.26
N SER A 131 -31.03 21.07 27.27
CA SER A 131 -31.42 21.24 28.68
C SER A 131 -31.55 22.72 29.09
N SER A 132 -30.89 23.62 28.37
CA SER A 132 -30.97 25.08 28.61
C SER A 132 -32.01 25.78 27.71
N ASN A 133 -32.60 25.04 26.76
CA ASN A 133 -33.55 25.58 25.79
C ASN A 133 -34.97 25.64 26.38
N LYS A 134 -35.60 26.83 26.31
CA LYS A 134 -36.97 27.07 26.79
C LYS A 134 -38.05 26.71 25.75
N ASN A 135 -37.67 26.40 24.51
CA ASN A 135 -38.57 25.98 23.44
C ASN A 135 -38.63 24.45 23.36
N GLN A 136 -39.74 23.89 23.84
CA GLN A 136 -39.97 22.44 23.91
C GLN A 136 -39.99 21.76 22.52
N ALA A 137 -40.52 22.43 21.49
CA ALA A 137 -40.57 21.88 20.14
C ALA A 137 -39.15 21.77 19.53
N ALA A 138 -38.34 22.83 19.70
CA ALA A 138 -36.94 22.83 19.27
C ALA A 138 -36.09 21.82 20.04
N GLN A 139 -36.37 21.64 21.33
CA GLN A 139 -35.73 20.63 22.18
C GLN A 139 -36.01 19.21 21.67
N GLN A 140 -37.27 18.87 21.39
CA GLN A 140 -37.66 17.56 20.87
C GLN A 140 -37.04 17.28 19.51
N GLN A 141 -37.01 18.27 18.62
CA GLN A 141 -36.39 18.14 17.30
C GLN A 141 -34.88 17.87 17.40
N LEU A 142 -34.18 18.58 18.29
CA LEU A 142 -32.74 18.40 18.50
C LEU A 142 -32.41 17.01 19.07
N VAL A 143 -33.18 16.55 20.06
CA VAL A 143 -33.02 15.20 20.66
C VAL A 143 -33.26 14.12 19.61
N GLN A 144 -34.29 14.28 18.78
CA GLN A 144 -34.59 13.34 17.70
C GLN A 144 -33.46 13.30 16.66
N SER A 145 -32.94 14.46 16.24
CA SER A 145 -31.78 14.53 15.34
C SER A 145 -30.54 13.86 15.94
N CYS A 146 -30.26 14.07 17.22
CA CYS A 146 -29.15 13.42 17.91
C CYS A 146 -29.31 11.89 17.94
N LYS A 147 -30.53 11.40 18.15
CA LYS A 147 -30.82 9.96 18.16
C LYS A 147 -30.56 9.32 16.80
N VAL A 148 -31.02 9.96 15.72
CA VAL A 148 -30.75 9.50 14.34
C VAL A 148 -29.25 9.44 14.06
N VAL A 149 -28.49 10.46 14.46
CA VAL A 149 -27.03 10.46 14.29
C VAL A 149 -26.37 9.38 15.15
N ALA A 150 -26.83 9.17 16.38
CA ALA A 150 -26.32 8.14 17.28
C ALA A 150 -26.51 6.72 16.71
N ASP A 151 -27.64 6.45 16.04
CA ASP A 151 -27.90 5.16 15.39
C ASP A 151 -26.99 4.91 14.18
N GLN A 152 -26.51 5.97 13.52
CA GLN A 152 -25.63 5.86 12.35
C GLN A 152 -24.15 5.67 12.72
N ILE A 153 -23.72 6.11 13.90
CA ILE A 153 -22.33 5.99 14.35
C ILE A 153 -21.84 4.53 14.37
N PRO A 154 -22.58 3.55 14.95
CA PRO A 154 -22.20 2.16 14.91
C PRO A 154 -22.13 1.59 13.49
N GLN A 155 -23.01 2.02 12.58
CA GLN A 155 -23.02 1.56 11.19
C GLN A 155 -21.80 2.07 10.42
N LEU A 156 -21.40 3.32 10.64
CA LEU A 156 -20.18 3.89 10.09
C LEU A 156 -18.93 3.13 10.58
N VAL A 157 -18.85 2.85 11.88
CA VAL A 157 -17.70 2.13 12.46
C VAL A 157 -17.66 0.68 12.01
N GLN A 158 -18.80 0.00 11.92
CA GLN A 158 -18.88 -1.39 11.44
C GLN A 158 -18.57 -1.49 9.94
N GLY A 159 -19.09 -0.57 9.13
CA GLY A 159 -18.90 -0.56 7.68
C GLY A 159 -17.45 -0.35 7.24
N VAL A 160 -16.61 0.25 8.09
CA VAL A 160 -15.18 0.45 7.80
C VAL A 160 -14.28 -0.65 8.36
N ARG A 161 -14.82 -1.51 9.24
CA ARG A 161 -14.15 -2.71 9.77
C ARG A 161 -14.39 -3.97 8.93
N GLY A 162 -15.22 -3.87 7.88
CA GLY A 162 -15.61 -4.97 6.99
C GLY A 162 -14.63 -5.25 5.86
#